data_AF-A0AAV0Y8M2-F1
#
_entry.id   AF-A0AAV0Y8M2-F1
#
_cell.length_a   1.000
_cell.length_b   1.000
_cell.length_c   1.000
_cell.angle_alpha   90.00
_cell.angle_beta   90.00
_cell.angle_gamma   90.00
#
_symmetry.space_group_name_H-M   'P 1'
#
loop_
_entity.id
_entity.type
_entity.pdbx_description
1 polymer ?
#
loop_
_entity_poly.entity_id
_entity_poly.type
_entity_poly.pdbx_seq_one_letter_code
_entity_poly.pdbx_strand_id
1 'polypeptide(L)' 'MLEKVTRSQAKSQDWYTERKNRLTASKFGKICKMRPNTSCKNTVYELLYGNMNHKIKAVDYGRVMEPLAKLEFEKKNWI' A
#
# COMPACT_ATOMS: atom_id res chain seq x y z
N MET A 1 -8.37 6.63 -17.71
CA MET A 1 -8.00 7.29 -16.44
C MET A 1 -7.39 6.23 -15.53
N LEU A 2 -6.19 6.48 -15.00
CA LEU A 2 -5.36 5.51 -14.28
C LEU A 2 -6.10 4.84 -13.11
N GLU A 3 -6.92 5.61 -12.39
CA GLU A 3 -7.77 5.11 -11.31
C GLU A 3 -8.59 3.88 -11.72
N LYS A 4 -9.28 3.92 -12.87
CA LYS A 4 -10.16 2.85 -13.35
C LYS A 4 -9.42 1.54 -13.59
N VAL A 5 -8.24 1.61 -14.21
CA VAL A 5 -7.44 0.41 -14.57
C VAL A 5 -6.73 -0.20 -13.36
N THR A 6 -6.64 0.57 -12.26
CA THR A 6 -6.02 0.10 -11.02
C THR A 6 -7.01 -0.17 -9.88
N ARG A 7 -8.33 -0.12 -10.12
CA ARG A 7 -9.36 -0.38 -9.09
C ARG A 7 -9.25 -1.74 -8.41
N SER A 8 -8.72 -2.73 -9.13
CA SER A 8 -8.51 -4.08 -8.59
C SER A 8 -7.26 -4.19 -7.72
N GLN A 9 -6.53 -3.08 -7.51
CA GLN A 9 -5.40 -2.95 -6.59
C GLN A 9 -4.36 -4.06 -6.76
N ALA A 10 -4.22 -4.96 -5.76
CA ALA A 10 -3.26 -6.06 -5.75
C ALA A 10 -3.49 -7.11 -6.86
N LYS A 11 -4.61 -7.07 -7.56
CA LYS A 11 -4.86 -7.92 -8.74
C LYS A 11 -4.49 -7.24 -10.06
N SER A 12 -4.07 -5.97 -10.03
CA SER A 12 -3.64 -5.20 -11.20
C SER A 12 -2.12 -5.08 -11.22
N GLN A 13 -1.48 -5.55 -12.30
CA GLN A 13 -0.05 -5.35 -12.50
C GLN A 13 0.29 -3.86 -12.67
N ASP A 14 -0.61 -3.10 -13.30
CA ASP A 14 -0.45 -1.65 -13.48
C ASP A 14 -0.41 -0.91 -12.13
N TRP A 15 -1.21 -1.35 -11.16
CA TRP A 15 -1.16 -0.80 -9.80
C TRP A 15 0.22 -0.99 -9.15
N TYR A 16 0.87 -2.15 -9.36
CA TYR A 16 2.23 -2.36 -8.86
C TYR A 16 3.24 -1.48 -9.59
N THR A 17 3.15 -1.38 -10.91
CA THR A 17 4.04 -0.54 -11.73
C THR A 17 3.99 0.92 -11.31
N GLU A 18 2.78 1.48 -11.18
CA GLU A 18 2.60 2.87 -10.75
C GLU A 18 3.13 3.13 -9.34
N ARG A 19 2.96 2.17 -8.42
CA ARG A 19 3.42 2.31 -7.04
C ARG A 19 4.93 2.21 -6.88
N LYS A 20 5.66 1.57 -7.80
CA LYS A 20 7.14 1.54 -7.79
C LYS A 20 7.75 2.92 -8.03
N ASN A 21 7.09 3.74 -8.84
CA ASN A 21 7.61 5.06 -9.24
C ASN A 21 7.11 6.21 -8.35
N ARG A 22 6.38 5.91 -7.26
CA ARG A 22 5.68 6.92 -6.44
C ARG A 22 5.87 6.69 -4.95
N LEU A 23 5.94 7.79 -4.18
CA LEU A 23 5.77 7.72 -2.73
C LEU A 23 4.30 7.44 -2.42
N THR A 24 4.00 6.24 -1.91
CA THR A 24 2.63 5.84 -1.55
C THR A 24 2.29 6.28 -0.13
N ALA A 25 1.01 6.54 0.15
CA ALA A 25 0.52 6.96 1.48
C ALA A 25 1.10 6.15 2.65
N SER A 26 1.19 4.83 2.53
CA SER A 26 1.72 3.95 3.59
C SER A 26 3.22 4.13 3.88
N LYS A 27 3.98 4.78 3.00
CA LYS A 27 5.42 5.07 3.19
C LYS A 27 5.66 6.41 3.89
N PHE A 28 4.71 7.35 3.82
CA PHE A 28 4.87 8.70 4.39
C PHE A 28 5.10 8.66 5.91
N GLY A 29 4.47 7.74 6.64
CA GLY A 29 4.70 7.61 8.07
C GLY A 29 6.17 7.35 8.44
N LYS A 30 6.89 6.55 7.64
CA LYS A 30 8.33 6.32 7.83
C LYS A 30 9.13 7.56 7.44
N ILE A 31 8.85 8.12 6.26
CA ILE A 31 9.61 9.23 5.68
C ILE A 31 9.50 10.50 6.55
N CYS A 32 8.29 10.91 6.92
CA CYS A 32 8.06 12.13 7.69
C CYS A 32 8.60 12.05 9.13
N LYS A 33 8.81 10.84 9.66
CA LYS A 33 9.35 10.63 11.02
C LYS A 33 10.87 10.48 11.04
N MET A 34 11.54 10.50 9.89
CA MET A 34 13.00 10.40 9.85
C MET A 34 13.63 11.61 10.51
N ARG A 35 14.64 11.36 11.35
CA ARG A 35 15.42 12.44 11.97
C ARG A 35 16.31 13.08 10.91
N PRO A 36 16.59 14.39 10.99
CA PRO A 36 17.45 15.09 10.03
C PRO A 36 18.86 14.49 9.90
N ASN A 37 19.37 13.89 10.98
CA ASN A 37 20.69 13.26 11.03
C ASN A 37 20.69 11.76 10.69
N THR A 38 19.52 11.16 10.47
CA THR A 38 19.44 9.75 10.04
C THR A 38 19.58 9.69 8.53
N SER A 39 20.59 8.95 8.05
CA SER A 39 20.79 8.76 6.60
C SER A 39 19.56 8.16 5.94
N CYS A 40 19.15 8.74 4.80
CA CYS A 40 18.04 8.25 4.00
C CYS A 40 18.40 7.08 3.07
N LYS A 41 19.68 6.68 3.01
CA LYS A 41 20.20 5.66 2.08
C LYS A 41 19.38 4.38 2.07
N ASN A 42 19.08 3.82 3.25
CA ASN A 42 18.32 2.57 3.36
C ASN A 42 16.85 2.77 2.94
N THR A 43 16.24 3.90 3.31
CA THR A 43 14.86 4.23 2.90
C THR A 43 14.76 4.36 1.38
N VAL A 44 15.72 5.03 0.74
CA VAL A 44 15.76 5.17 -0.72
C VAL A 44 15.97 3.80 -1.40
N TYR A 45 16.90 2.99 -0.89
CA TYR A 45 17.14 1.63 -1.40
C TYR A 45 15.87 0.76 -1.31
N GLU A 46 15.19 0.77 -0.17
CA GLU A 46 13.91 0.06 0.00
C GLU A 46 12.79 0.58 -0.90
N LEU A 47 12.75 1.87 -1.22
CA LEU A 47 11.73 2.44 -2.10
C LEU A 47 11.94 2.01 -3.55
N LEU A 48 13.20 1.98 -4.01
CA LEU A 48 13.55 1.63 -5.39
C LEU A 48 13.55 0.12 -5.64
N TYR A 49 14.04 -0.66 -4.67
CA TYR A 49 14.32 -2.09 -4.85
C TYR A 49 13.56 -2.99 -3.87
N GLY A 50 12.81 -2.41 -2.93
CA GLY A 50 12.07 -3.18 -1.93
C GLY A 50 11.01 -4.06 -2.60
N ASN A 51 11.09 -5.36 -2.33
CA ASN A 51 10.14 -6.30 -2.88
C ASN A 51 8.79 -6.20 -2.14
N MET A 52 7.72 -5.93 -2.89
CA MET A 52 6.35 -5.88 -2.36
C MET A 52 5.72 -7.28 -2.22
N ASN A 53 6.42 -8.33 -2.69
CA ASN A 53 5.93 -9.72 -2.73
C ASN A 53 6.29 -10.55 -1.50
N HIS A 54 6.45 -9.94 -0.33
CA HIS A 54 6.52 -10.74 0.89
C HIS A 54 5.13 -11.35 1.13
N LYS A 55 5.03 -12.69 1.07
CA LYS A 55 3.85 -13.46 1.51
C LYS A 55 3.72 -13.31 3.03
N ILE A 56 3.27 -12.14 3.47
CA ILE A 56 3.06 -11.81 4.87
C ILE A 56 1.63 -12.23 5.19
N LYS A 57 1.46 -13.15 6.13
CA LYS A 57 0.14 -13.66 6.55
C LYS A 57 -0.86 -12.55 6.87
N ALA A 58 -0.40 -11.45 7.48
CA ALA A 58 -1.24 -10.29 7.79
C ALA A 58 -1.75 -9.57 6.53
N VAL A 59 -0.93 -9.45 5.48
CA VAL A 59 -1.34 -8.83 4.22
C VAL A 59 -2.34 -9.71 3.49
N ASP A 60 -2.12 -11.03 3.47
CA ASP A 60 -3.05 -11.97 2.84
C ASP A 60 -4.38 -12.02 3.58
N TYR A 61 -4.36 -12.03 4.92
CA TYR A 61 -5.56 -11.90 5.73
C TYR A 61 -6.32 -10.60 5.41
N GLY A 62 -5.62 -9.46 5.36
CA GLY A 62 -6.23 -8.17 5.00
C GLY A 62 -6.91 -8.20 3.62
N ARG A 63 -6.26 -8.80 2.61
CA ARG A 63 -6.85 -8.95 1.27
C ARG A 63 -8.12 -9.79 1.27
N VAL A 64 -8.15 -10.89 2.02
CA VAL A 64 -9.31 -11.79 2.11
C VAL A 64 -10.46 -11.12 2.86
N MET A 65 -10.17 -10.36 3.91
CA MET A 65 -11.17 -9.76 4.78
C MET A 65 -11.67 -8.38 4.31
N GLU A 66 -10.95 -7.69 3.43
CA GLU A 66 -11.33 -6.35 2.94
C GLU A 66 -12.77 -6.28 2.38
N PRO A 67 -13.27 -7.23 1.56
CA PRO A 67 -14.65 -7.19 1.07
C PRO A 67 -15.69 -7.27 2.21
N LEU A 68 -15.44 -8.14 3.20
CA LEU A 68 -16.32 -8.26 4.37
C LEU A 68 -16.31 -6.98 5.21
N ALA A 69 -15.13 -6.38 5.40
CA ALA A 69 -15.00 -5.13 6.14
C ALA A 69 -15.75 -3.97 5.48
N LYS A 70 -15.75 -3.89 4.15
CA LYS A 70 -16.54 -2.89 3.40
C LYS A 70 -18.04 -3.08 3.60
N LEU A 71 -18.52 -4.33 3.48
CA LEU A 71 -19.93 -4.66 3.69
C LEU A 71 -20.39 -4.29 5.11
N GLU A 72 -19.59 -4.60 6.12
CA GLU A 72 -19.90 -4.26 7.51
C GLU A 72 -19.86 -2.75 7.77
N PHE A 73 -18.95 -2.03 7.13
CA PHE A 73 -18.90 -0.57 7.21
C PHE A 73 -20.14 0.08 6.59
N GLU A 74 -20.58 -0.39 5.41
CA GLU A 74 -21.79 0.09 4.74
C GLU A 74 -23.05 -0.14 5.59
N LYS A 75 -23.18 -1.33 6.22
CA LYS A 75 -24.30 -1.62 7.13
C LYS A 75 -24.35 -0.68 8.33
N LYS A 76 -23.20 -0.38 8.94
CA LYS A 76 -23.10 0.51 10.12
C LYS A 76 -23.41 1.97 9.80
N ASN A 77 -23.11 2.43 8.59
CA ASN A 77 -23.36 3.81 8.17
C ASN A 77 -24.79 4.06 7.69
N TRP A 78 -25.63 3.03 7.64
CA TRP A 78 -27.06 3.14 7.31
C TRP A 78 -27.94 3.33 8.55
N ILE A 79 -27.34 3.40 9.75
CA ILE A 79 -27.98 3.68 11.04
C ILE A 79 -27.50 5.04 11.52
#